data_AF-A0A2E1M5S3-F1
#
_entry.id   AF-A0A2E1M5S3-F1
#
_cell.length_a   1.000
_cell.length_b   1.000
_cell.length_c   1.000
_cell.angle_alpha   90.00
_cell.angle_beta   90.00
_cell.angle_gamma   90.00
#
_symmetry.space_group_name_H-M   'P 1'
#
loop_
_entity.id
_entity.type
_entity.pdbx_description
1 polymer ?
#
loop_
_entity_poly.entity_id
_entity_poly.type
_entity_poly.pdbx_seq_one_letter_code
_entity_poly.pdbx_strand_id
1 'polypeptide(L)'
;MTDPQEQPETPAGAAAPEVAAPEEVTGDAVPGAGGDSNPQAPVDPVAAVDGVAEAAEALKTEFLGGDGALDRLNDVQLDVRVELGRSRMLVDDVLRLGSGSVVELDRPSGDPVDIFVNNGLVARGEVVVLDEKFCVRITEILGRAAEGI
;
A
#
# COMPACT_ATOMS: atom_id res chain seq x y z
N MET A 1 38.16 41.08 27.80
CA MET A 1 39.03 40.95 28.98
C MET A 1 38.09 40.98 30.17
N THR A 2 37.56 39.90 30.73
CA THR A 2 38.06 38.52 30.91
C THR A 2 36.85 37.66 31.28
N ASP A 3 36.64 36.57 30.54
CA ASP A 3 35.76 35.45 30.89
C ASP A 3 36.58 34.41 31.67
N PRO A 4 36.07 33.85 32.78
CA PRO A 4 36.57 32.60 33.33
C PRO A 4 35.47 31.53 33.39
N GLN A 5 35.45 30.69 32.35
CA GLN A 5 35.48 29.22 32.43
C GLN A 5 34.45 28.53 33.36
N GLU A 6 33.29 28.17 32.80
CA GLU A 6 32.52 27.01 33.27
C GLU A 6 33.08 25.77 32.56
N GLN A 7 33.68 24.86 33.33
CA GLN A 7 34.26 23.60 32.84
C GLN A 7 33.16 22.55 32.55
N PRO A 8 33.42 21.61 31.61
CA PRO A 8 32.47 20.59 31.23
C PRO A 8 32.54 19.39 32.19
N GLU A 9 31.40 18.94 32.70
CA GLU A 9 31.32 17.69 33.48
C GLU A 9 30.51 16.66 32.71
N THR A 10 31.21 15.66 32.16
CA THR A 10 30.63 14.38 31.75
C THR A 10 30.94 13.36 32.86
N PRO A 11 29.98 12.49 33.19
CA PRO A 11 30.28 11.07 33.15
C PRO A 11 29.18 10.32 32.39
N ALA A 12 29.50 9.57 31.35
CA ALA A 12 29.86 8.15 31.46
C ALA A 12 28.81 7.36 32.25
N GLY A 13 27.74 6.96 31.55
CA GLY A 13 26.70 6.07 32.06
C GLY A 13 26.28 5.10 30.97
N ALA A 14 27.06 4.04 30.82
CA ALA A 14 26.72 2.88 30.03
C ALA A 14 25.48 2.18 30.61
N ALA A 15 24.51 1.85 29.76
CA ALA A 15 23.70 0.64 29.87
C ALA A 15 22.76 0.57 28.66
N ALA A 16 23.20 -0.16 27.63
CA ALA A 16 22.27 -0.77 26.70
C ALA A 16 21.48 -1.86 27.45
N PRO A 17 20.15 -1.92 27.34
CA PRO A 17 19.44 -3.14 27.61
C PRO A 17 19.33 -3.91 26.30
N GLU A 18 20.24 -4.86 26.13
CA GLU A 18 20.07 -6.02 25.26
C GLU A 18 18.93 -6.85 25.86
N VAL A 19 17.76 -6.86 25.21
CA VAL A 19 16.66 -7.74 25.60
C VAL A 19 16.39 -8.67 24.43
N ALA A 20 16.78 -9.91 24.66
CA ALA A 20 16.66 -11.06 23.78
C ALA A 20 15.20 -11.38 23.42
N ALA A 21 15.00 -11.85 22.19
CA ALA A 21 13.91 -12.69 21.76
C ALA A 21 14.47 -13.70 20.74
N PRO A 22 13.89 -14.91 20.54
CA PRO A 22 12.86 -15.63 21.31
C PRO A 22 13.32 -17.04 21.73
N GLU A 23 12.75 -17.59 22.81
CA GLU A 23 12.87 -19.03 23.10
C GLU A 23 11.93 -19.85 22.23
N GLU A 24 12.48 -20.91 21.63
CA GLU A 24 11.84 -21.79 20.66
C GLU A 24 10.84 -22.74 21.34
N VAL A 25 9.57 -22.65 20.93
CA VAL A 25 8.55 -23.66 21.26
C VAL A 25 8.88 -24.93 20.49
N THR A 26 9.44 -25.89 21.21
CA THR A 26 9.71 -27.25 20.74
C THR A 26 8.40 -28.03 20.79
N GLY A 27 7.74 -28.15 19.63
CA GLY A 27 6.55 -28.96 19.43
C GLY A 27 6.93 -30.43 19.24
N ASP A 28 6.49 -31.24 20.20
CA ASP A 28 6.72 -32.68 20.33
C ASP A 28 6.27 -33.50 19.10
N ALA A 29 7.11 -34.46 18.74
CA ALA A 29 6.93 -35.36 17.61
C ALA A 29 5.97 -36.52 17.96
N VAL A 30 4.95 -36.73 17.12
CA VAL A 30 4.10 -37.93 17.18
C VAL A 30 4.57 -38.92 16.10
N PRO A 31 5.03 -40.14 16.45
CA PRO A 31 5.42 -41.14 15.46
C PRO A 31 4.36 -42.23 15.26
N GLY A 32 4.18 -42.63 14.00
CA GLY A 32 3.62 -43.92 13.56
C GLY A 32 2.12 -43.90 13.21
N ALA A 33 1.60 -44.69 12.28
CA ALA A 33 2.19 -45.63 11.33
C ALA A 33 1.05 -46.11 10.41
N GLY A 34 1.35 -46.40 9.14
CA GLY A 34 0.75 -47.53 8.43
C GLY A 34 -0.46 -47.29 7.53
N GLY A 35 -0.26 -47.60 6.25
CA GLY A 35 -1.25 -48.15 5.31
C GLY A 35 -2.26 -47.15 4.74
N ASP A 36 -2.63 -47.17 3.47
CA ASP A 36 -2.35 -48.08 2.37
C ASP A 36 -2.85 -47.39 1.09
N SER A 37 -2.30 -47.81 -0.04
CA SER A 37 -2.91 -47.73 -1.37
C SER A 37 -3.02 -46.35 -2.03
N ASN A 38 -1.97 -46.00 -2.77
CA ASN A 38 -2.05 -45.18 -3.97
C ASN A 38 -2.97 -45.87 -5.01
N PRO A 39 -4.16 -45.35 -5.35
CA PRO A 39 -4.89 -45.82 -6.52
C PRO A 39 -4.26 -45.15 -7.74
N GLN A 40 -3.24 -45.81 -8.30
CA GLN A 40 -2.76 -45.50 -9.63
C GLN A 40 -3.80 -45.99 -10.65
N ALA A 41 -4.86 -45.20 -10.81
CA ALA A 41 -5.71 -45.28 -11.99
C ALA A 41 -4.89 -44.77 -13.19
N PRO A 42 -5.03 -45.37 -14.38
CA PRO A 42 -4.40 -44.86 -15.58
C PRO A 42 -4.88 -43.43 -15.81
N VAL A 43 -3.96 -42.47 -15.69
CA VAL A 43 -4.17 -41.13 -16.22
C VAL A 43 -4.10 -41.27 -17.74
N ASP A 44 -5.24 -41.44 -18.38
CA ASP A 44 -5.40 -41.19 -19.80
C ASP A 44 -5.37 -39.65 -19.99
N PRO A 45 -4.29 -39.03 -20.48
CA PRO A 45 -4.42 -37.68 -20.97
C PRO A 45 -5.09 -37.79 -22.35
N VAL A 46 -5.95 -36.83 -22.70
CA VAL A 46 -6.37 -36.53 -24.10
C VAL A 46 -7.73 -37.02 -24.60
N ALA A 47 -8.81 -36.88 -23.82
CA ALA A 47 -10.15 -36.92 -24.42
C ALA A 47 -11.19 -36.08 -23.67
N ALA A 48 -11.08 -34.74 -23.77
CA ALA A 48 -12.19 -33.77 -23.83
C ALA A 48 -11.68 -32.34 -23.56
N VAL A 49 -10.98 -31.75 -24.53
CA VAL A 49 -10.60 -30.32 -24.49
C VAL A 49 -11.56 -29.43 -25.30
N ASP A 50 -12.61 -29.99 -25.91
CA ASP A 50 -13.57 -29.20 -26.70
C ASP A 50 -14.57 -28.38 -25.86
N GLY A 51 -14.84 -28.76 -24.61
CA GLY A 51 -15.86 -28.08 -23.78
C GLY A 51 -15.35 -26.93 -22.90
N VAL A 52 -14.03 -26.84 -22.67
CA VAL A 52 -13.45 -25.83 -21.78
C VAL A 52 -13.39 -24.45 -22.44
N ALA A 53 -13.25 -24.42 -23.77
CA ALA A 53 -13.27 -23.18 -24.55
C ALA A 53 -14.67 -22.54 -24.58
N GLU A 54 -15.73 -23.34 -24.78
CA GLU A 54 -17.11 -22.83 -24.75
C GLU A 54 -17.53 -22.37 -23.35
N ALA A 55 -17.13 -23.07 -22.29
CA ALA A 55 -17.41 -22.66 -20.93
C ALA A 55 -16.70 -21.34 -20.56
N ALA A 56 -15.48 -21.13 -21.04
CA ALA A 56 -14.74 -19.88 -20.84
C ALA A 56 -15.36 -18.70 -21.61
N GLU A 57 -15.83 -18.93 -22.84
CA GLU A 57 -16.50 -17.90 -23.64
C GLU A 57 -17.89 -17.54 -23.05
N ALA A 58 -18.63 -18.51 -22.52
CA ALA A 58 -19.91 -18.25 -21.85
C ALA A 58 -19.74 -17.34 -20.61
N LEU A 59 -18.74 -17.62 -19.76
CA LEU A 59 -18.39 -16.77 -18.62
C LEU A 59 -17.96 -15.35 -19.04
N LYS A 60 -17.26 -15.24 -20.17
CA LYS A 60 -16.81 -13.97 -20.73
C LYS A 60 -17.98 -13.15 -21.28
N THR A 61 -18.96 -13.77 -21.92
CA THR A 61 -20.19 -13.08 -22.36
C THR A 61 -21.09 -12.70 -21.18
N GLU A 62 -21.23 -13.55 -20.17
CA GLU A 62 -22.09 -13.25 -19.01
C GLU A 62 -21.53 -12.16 -18.07
N PHE A 63 -20.20 -12.02 -17.99
CA PHE A 63 -19.57 -11.07 -17.07
C PHE A 63 -18.89 -9.87 -17.74
N LEU A 64 -18.42 -10.01 -18.99
CA LEU A 64 -17.64 -8.99 -19.71
C LEU A 64 -18.27 -8.61 -21.07
N GLY A 65 -19.35 -9.27 -21.48
CA GLY A 65 -19.96 -9.11 -22.80
C GLY A 65 -21.16 -8.16 -22.80
N GLY A 66 -20.90 -6.87 -22.85
CA GLY A 66 -21.91 -5.87 -23.19
C GLY A 66 -21.69 -4.53 -22.51
N ASP A 67 -22.15 -3.45 -23.15
CA ASP A 67 -22.08 -2.08 -22.63
C ASP A 67 -22.66 -1.95 -21.20
N GLY A 68 -23.55 -2.87 -20.80
CA GLY A 68 -24.11 -2.96 -19.45
C GLY A 68 -23.19 -3.57 -18.37
N ALA A 69 -22.14 -4.31 -18.74
CA ALA A 69 -21.15 -4.81 -17.78
C ALA A 69 -20.25 -3.66 -17.26
N LEU A 70 -19.90 -2.72 -18.14
CA LEU A 70 -19.24 -1.48 -17.77
C LEU A 70 -20.16 -0.58 -16.94
N ASP A 71 -21.46 -0.56 -17.24
CA ASP A 71 -22.46 0.18 -16.45
C ASP A 71 -22.53 -0.30 -14.99
N ARG A 72 -22.41 -1.61 -14.76
CA ARG A 72 -22.34 -2.19 -13.39
C ARG A 72 -21.04 -1.85 -12.66
N LEU A 73 -19.95 -1.55 -13.37
CA LEU A 73 -18.68 -1.12 -12.78
C LEU A 73 -18.69 0.37 -12.39
N ASN A 74 -19.64 1.17 -12.86
CA ASN A 74 -19.76 2.58 -12.48
C ASN A 74 -20.10 2.78 -10.98
N ASP A 75 -20.71 1.79 -10.32
CA ASP A 75 -21.08 1.87 -8.90
C ASP A 75 -19.97 1.38 -7.95
N VAL A 76 -18.77 1.12 -8.46
CA VAL A 76 -17.65 0.66 -7.64
C VAL A 76 -17.07 1.82 -6.84
N GLN A 77 -17.08 1.67 -5.51
CA GLN A 77 -16.43 2.60 -4.59
C GLN A 77 -14.91 2.43 -4.63
N LEU A 78 -14.19 3.54 -4.77
CA LEU A 78 -12.72 3.57 -4.83
C LEU A 78 -12.15 4.41 -3.70
N ASP A 79 -11.00 4.01 -3.15
CA ASP A 79 -10.29 4.80 -2.16
C ASP A 79 -9.57 5.96 -2.85
N VAL A 80 -9.88 7.18 -2.41
CA VAL A 80 -9.25 8.41 -2.91
C VAL A 80 -8.36 8.98 -1.81
N ARG A 81 -7.07 9.11 -2.12
CA ARG A 81 -6.08 9.72 -1.24
C ARG A 81 -5.56 11.01 -1.85
N VAL A 82 -5.55 12.06 -1.04
CA VAL A 82 -4.90 13.32 -1.41
C VAL A 82 -3.61 13.44 -0.59
N GLU A 83 -2.49 13.65 -1.27
CA GLU A 83 -1.19 13.85 -0.62
C GLU A 83 -0.75 15.30 -0.79
N LEU A 84 -0.49 15.97 0.35
CA LEU A 84 0.05 17.33 0.37
C LEU A 84 1.51 17.35 -0.14
N GLY A 85 2.28 16.33 0.22
CA GLY A 85 3.69 16.18 -0.13
C GLY A 85 4.31 14.99 0.58
N ARG A 86 5.53 14.63 0.20
CA ARG A 86 6.29 13.52 0.78
C ARG A 86 7.59 14.04 1.37
N SER A 87 8.17 13.31 2.31
CA SER A 87 9.51 13.61 2.82
C SER A 87 10.26 12.32 3.09
N ARG A 88 11.55 12.30 2.78
CA ARG A 88 12.44 11.15 3.04
C ARG A 88 13.35 11.54 4.19
N MET A 89 13.30 10.77 5.26
CA MET A 89 14.07 11.01 6.48
C MET A 89 14.78 9.73 6.91
N LEU A 90 15.84 9.85 7.70
CA LEU A 90 16.48 8.69 8.31
C LEU A 90 15.56 8.13 9.41
N VAL A 91 15.68 6.83 9.68
CA VAL A 91 14.90 6.16 10.74
C VAL A 91 15.12 6.85 12.10
N ASP A 92 16.35 7.27 12.38
CA ASP A 92 16.72 7.98 13.61
C ASP A 92 15.98 9.33 13.75
N ASP A 93 15.80 10.07 12.66
CA ASP A 93 15.06 11.34 12.65
C ASP A 93 13.57 11.12 12.90
N VAL A 94 12.99 10.06 12.31
CA VAL A 94 11.58 9.69 12.52
C VAL A 94 11.31 9.32 13.97
N LEU A 95 12.21 8.59 14.62
CA LEU A 95 12.10 8.22 16.04
C LEU A 95 12.23 9.43 16.98
N ARG A 96 12.89 10.51 16.54
CA ARG A 96 13.00 11.78 17.27
C ARG A 96 11.80 12.71 17.09
N LEU A 97 10.88 12.40 16.17
CA LEU A 97 9.69 13.21 15.98
C LEU A 97 8.82 13.16 17.24
N GLY A 98 8.46 14.33 17.73
CA GLY A 98 7.59 14.51 18.88
C GLY A 98 6.51 15.55 18.60
N SER A 99 5.70 15.83 19.61
CA SER A 99 4.74 16.93 19.56
C SER A 99 5.48 18.26 19.32
N GLY A 100 5.12 18.97 18.25
CA GLY A 100 5.73 20.24 17.90
C GLY A 100 6.90 20.14 16.91
N SER A 101 7.29 18.93 16.49
CA SER A 101 8.25 18.77 15.40
C SER A 101 7.66 19.25 14.07
N VAL A 102 8.42 20.05 13.34
CA VAL A 102 8.06 20.54 12.00
C VAL A 102 8.84 19.73 10.97
N VAL A 103 8.14 19.16 9.99
CA VAL A 103 8.75 18.37 8.90
C VAL A 103 8.55 19.12 7.60
N GLU A 104 9.65 19.40 6.92
CA GLU A 104 9.62 19.97 5.57
C GLU A 104 9.27 18.87 4.56
N LEU A 105 8.35 19.21 3.66
CA LEU A 105 7.92 18.35 2.56
C LEU A 105 8.68 18.72 1.27
N ASP A 106 8.73 17.79 0.33
CA ASP A 106 9.38 17.95 -0.98
C ASP A 106 8.63 18.90 -1.93
N ARG A 107 7.38 19.25 -1.61
CA ARG A 107 6.51 20.07 -2.45
C ARG A 107 6.61 21.56 -2.07
N PRO A 108 6.95 22.47 -3.01
CA PRO A 108 7.01 23.89 -2.72
C PRO A 108 5.61 24.46 -2.44
N SER A 109 5.57 25.53 -1.63
CA SER A 109 4.33 26.24 -1.34
C SER A 109 3.68 26.77 -2.61
N GLY A 110 2.42 26.39 -2.85
CA GLY A 110 1.64 26.81 -4.02
C GLY A 110 1.57 25.81 -5.17
N ASP A 111 2.33 24.71 -5.10
CA ASP A 111 2.15 23.61 -6.05
C ASP A 111 0.84 22.85 -5.79
N PRO A 112 0.16 22.35 -6.84
CA PRO A 112 -1.04 21.56 -6.66
C PRO A 112 -0.72 20.26 -5.90
N VAL A 113 -1.66 19.77 -5.10
CA VAL A 113 -1.62 18.48 -4.42
C VAL A 113 -1.91 17.32 -5.37
N ASP A 114 -1.33 16.16 -5.08
CA ASP A 114 -1.53 14.95 -5.87
C ASP A 114 -2.74 14.17 -5.36
N ILE A 115 -3.56 13.72 -6.30
CA ILE A 115 -4.75 12.91 -6.02
C ILE A 115 -4.52 11.52 -6.57
N PHE A 116 -4.56 10.55 -5.67
CA PHE A 116 -4.39 9.13 -5.96
C PHE A 116 -5.72 8.40 -5.82
N VAL A 117 -5.97 7.46 -6.71
CA VAL A 117 -7.09 6.51 -6.64
C VAL A 117 -6.51 5.11 -6.75
N ASN A 118 -6.77 4.23 -5.78
CA ASN A 118 -6.18 2.89 -5.72
C ASN A 118 -4.66 2.89 -6.01
N ASN A 119 -3.93 3.84 -5.40
CA ASN A 119 -2.48 4.05 -5.56
C ASN A 119 -2.01 4.59 -6.93
N GLY A 120 -2.89 4.82 -7.90
CA GLY A 120 -2.55 5.48 -9.16
C GLY A 120 -2.73 7.00 -9.07
N LEU A 121 -1.77 7.78 -9.55
CA LEU A 121 -1.91 9.24 -9.67
C LEU A 121 -2.91 9.55 -10.80
N VAL A 122 -4.07 10.11 -10.45
CA VAL A 122 -5.14 10.37 -11.43
C VAL A 122 -5.31 11.85 -11.75
N ALA A 123 -4.98 12.74 -10.81
CA ALA A 123 -5.24 14.15 -10.95
C ALA A 123 -4.32 14.99 -10.05
N ARG A 124 -4.28 16.28 -10.36
CA ARG A 124 -3.71 17.34 -9.55
C ARG A 124 -4.79 18.33 -9.19
N GLY A 125 -4.68 18.92 -8.01
CA GLY A 125 -5.65 19.92 -7.56
C GLY A 125 -5.04 20.90 -6.58
N GLU A 126 -5.76 21.95 -6.26
CA GLU A 126 -5.36 22.94 -5.27
C GLU A 126 -6.24 22.82 -4.02
N VAL A 127 -5.63 23.00 -2.85
CA VAL A 127 -6.36 22.96 -1.58
C VAL A 127 -7.08 24.28 -1.39
N VAL A 128 -8.38 24.19 -1.17
CA VAL A 128 -9.28 25.32 -0.89
C VAL A 128 -10.04 25.03 0.38
N VAL A 129 -10.33 26.05 1.18
CA VAL A 129 -11.15 25.89 2.39
C VAL A 129 -12.53 26.46 2.11
N LEU A 130 -13.56 25.63 2.22
CA LEU A 130 -14.96 26.04 2.10
C LEU A 130 -15.71 25.59 3.34
N ASP A 131 -16.50 26.49 3.94
CA ASP A 131 -17.33 26.19 5.11
C ASP A 131 -16.56 25.45 6.23
N GLU A 132 -15.35 25.92 6.54
CA GLU A 132 -14.45 25.33 7.54
C GLU A 132 -13.96 23.90 7.23
N LYS A 133 -14.18 23.43 5.99
CA LYS A 133 -13.72 22.13 5.51
C LYS A 133 -12.60 22.29 4.51
N PHE A 134 -11.60 21.40 4.58
CA PHE A 134 -10.62 21.25 3.54
C PHE A 134 -11.27 20.62 2.32
N CYS A 135 -11.12 21.28 1.18
CA CYS A 135 -11.59 20.85 -0.12
C CYS A 135 -10.42 20.87 -1.10
N VAL A 136 -10.54 20.10 -2.16
CA VAL A 136 -9.54 20.07 -3.24
C VAL A 136 -10.24 20.39 -4.53
N ARG A 137 -9.83 21.47 -5.19
CA ARG A 137 -10.32 21.83 -6.52
C ARG A 137 -9.40 21.16 -7.54
N ILE A 138 -9.96 20.27 -8.36
CA ILE A 138 -9.21 19.59 -9.41
C ILE A 138 -8.78 20.62 -10.45
N THR A 139 -7.48 20.70 -10.73
CA THR A 139 -6.90 21.58 -11.74
C THR A 139 -6.59 20.83 -13.02
N GLU A 140 -6.11 19.59 -12.90
CA GLU A 140 -5.70 18.75 -14.03
C GLU A 140 -6.02 17.28 -13.76
N ILE A 141 -6.48 16.55 -14.79
CA ILE A 141 -6.70 15.10 -14.73
C ILE A 141 -5.63 14.44 -15.60
N LEU A 142 -4.76 13.65 -14.98
CA LEU A 142 -3.61 12.98 -15.60
C LEU A 142 -3.99 11.61 -16.18
N GLY A 143 -5.21 11.15 -15.95
CA GLY A 143 -5.72 9.83 -16.34
C GLY A 143 -6.72 9.85 -17.49
N ARG A 144 -6.71 10.84 -18.39
CA ARG A 144 -7.52 10.71 -19.61
C ARG A 144 -6.88 9.66 -20.52
N ALA A 145 -7.26 8.41 -20.34
CA ALA A 145 -7.35 7.47 -21.46
C ALA A 145 -8.41 8.02 -22.42
N ALA A 146 -8.04 9.06 -23.17
CA ALA A 146 -8.70 9.43 -24.40
C ALA A 146 -8.10 8.55 -25.48
N GLU A 147 -8.57 7.31 -25.57
CA GLU A 147 -8.55 6.58 -26.83
C GLU A 147 -9.60 5.46 -26.79
N GLY A 148 -10.67 5.67 -27.55
CA GLY A 148 -11.53 4.63 -28.11
C GLY A 148 -12.47 3.90 -27.16
N ILE A 149 -13.68 4.45 -26.99
CA ILE A 149 -14.89 3.63 -27.09
C ILE A 149 -15.73 4.25 -28.21
#